data_AF-A0A345VHA6-F1
#
_entry.id   AF-A0A345VHA6-F1
#
_cell.length_a   1.000
_cell.length_b   1.000
_cell.length_c   1.000
_cell.angle_alpha   90.00
_cell.angle_beta   90.00
_cell.angle_gamma   90.00
#
_symmetry.space_group_name_H-M   'P 1'
#
loop_
_entity.id
_entity.type
_entity.pdbx_description
1 polymer ?
#
loop_
_entity_poly.entity_id
_entity_poly.type
_entity_poly.pdbx_seq_one_letter_code
_entity_poly.pdbx_strand_id
1 'polypeptide(L)'
;MTYYWKQVKRKSVKGFTLLEMLFVLLIISVLMLLFVPNLSKQKAAVDEKGKAAVVKVVESQMELYEMKEDAKPSIQQLVDGGYITQKQADTYAEAKK
;
A
#
# COMPACT_ATOMS: atom_id res chain seq x y z
N MET A 1 64.73 -27.91 -5.99
CA MET A 1 65.32 -26.97 -5.01
C MET A 1 64.78 -25.59 -5.38
N THR A 2 63.80 -24.96 -4.73
CA THR A 2 63.42 -24.90 -3.32
C THR A 2 61.98 -24.39 -3.19
N TYR A 3 61.26 -24.91 -2.20
CA TYR A 3 59.91 -24.51 -1.76
C TYR A 3 59.86 -23.03 -1.32
N TYR A 4 58.86 -22.27 -1.78
CA TYR A 4 58.45 -20.99 -1.17
C TYR A 4 56.97 -21.10 -0.72
N TRP A 5 56.75 -21.53 0.53
CA TRP A 5 55.45 -21.41 1.17
C TRP A 5 55.27 -19.99 1.70
N LYS A 6 54.52 -19.19 0.95
CA LYS A 6 54.08 -17.86 1.40
C LYS A 6 53.02 -18.03 2.48
N GLN A 7 53.40 -17.81 3.73
CA GLN A 7 52.53 -17.80 4.90
C GLN A 7 51.39 -16.78 4.71
N VAL A 8 50.17 -17.27 4.47
CA VAL A 8 48.96 -16.43 4.46
C VAL A 8 48.65 -16.05 5.91
N LYS A 9 49.09 -14.86 6.34
CA LYS A 9 48.65 -14.29 7.61
C LYS A 9 47.14 -14.01 7.54
N ARG A 10 46.32 -14.83 8.20
CA ARG A 10 44.91 -14.51 8.45
C ARG A 10 44.85 -13.24 9.32
N LYS A 11 44.36 -12.13 8.76
CA LYS A 11 43.94 -10.98 9.58
C LYS A 11 42.72 -11.41 10.38
N SER A 12 42.86 -11.46 11.71
CA SER A 12 41.74 -11.56 12.63
C SER A 12 40.94 -10.27 12.55
N VAL A 13 39.88 -10.24 11.75
CA VAL A 13 38.83 -9.22 11.86
C VAL A 13 38.04 -9.52 13.12
N LYS A 14 38.05 -8.59 14.08
CA LYS A 14 37.16 -8.66 15.24
C LYS A 14 35.73 -8.56 14.71
N GLY A 15 35.05 -9.70 14.68
CA GLY A 15 33.70 -9.82 14.14
C GLY A 15 32.66 -9.26 15.09
N PHE A 16 31.64 -8.68 14.47
CA PHE A 16 30.35 -8.24 15.01
C PHE A 16 30.00 -8.91 16.35
N THR A 17 30.05 -8.14 17.42
CA THR A 17 29.67 -8.58 18.76
C THR A 17 28.14 -8.58 18.91
N LEU A 18 27.62 -9.39 19.83
CA LEU A 18 26.20 -9.33 20.19
C LEU A 18 25.81 -7.93 20.69
N LEU A 19 26.73 -7.25 21.39
CA LEU A 19 26.53 -5.89 21.88
C LEU A 19 26.32 -4.89 20.73
N GLU A 20 27.09 -5.01 19.64
CA GLU A 20 26.87 -4.20 18.44
C GLU A 20 25.52 -4.49 17.77
N MET A 21 25.07 -5.75 17.71
CA MET A 21 23.73 -6.09 17.19
C MET A 21 22.62 -5.49 18.06
N LEU A 22 22.80 -5.47 19.39
CA LEU A 22 21.81 -4.89 20.31
C LEU A 22 21.62 -3.40 20.06
N PHE A 23 22.69 -2.63 19.90
CA PHE A 23 22.58 -1.20 19.56
C PHE A 23 21.96 -0.97 18.18
N VAL A 24 22.26 -1.82 17.20
CA VAL A 24 21.64 -1.73 15.86
C VAL A 24 20.13 -1.99 15.93
N LEU A 25 19.69 -3.04 16.63
CA LEU A 25 18.27 -3.33 16.81
C LEU A 25 17.54 -2.23 17.58
N LEU A 26 18.20 -1.65 18.59
CA LEU A 26 17.69 -0.49 19.33
C LEU A 26 17.44 0.69 18.39
N ILE A 27 18.42 1.07 17.59
CA ILE A 27 18.29 2.20 16.64
C ILE A 27 17.18 1.90 15.61
N ILE A 28 17.16 0.69 15.01
CA ILE A 28 16.13 0.31 14.04
C ILE A 28 14.74 0.36 14.67
N SER A 29 14.58 -0.08 15.93
CA SER A 29 13.28 -0.02 16.62
C SER A 29 12.74 1.41 16.76
N VAL A 30 13.60 2.37 17.10
CA VAL A 30 13.22 3.79 17.20
C VAL A 30 12.84 4.34 15.83
N LEU A 31 13.64 4.03 14.79
CA LEU A 31 13.32 4.43 13.42
C LEU A 31 11.98 3.83 12.95
N MET A 32 11.71 2.56 13.26
CA MET A 32 10.44 1.90 12.96
C MET A 32 9.27 2.58 13.67
N LEU A 33 9.41 2.97 14.94
CA LEU A 33 8.37 3.71 15.66
C LEU A 33 8.05 5.06 15.04
N LEU A 34 9.01 5.73 14.39
CA LEU A 34 8.78 6.99 13.67
C LEU A 34 8.19 6.75 12.27
N PHE A 35 8.62 5.70 11.57
CA PHE A 35 8.17 5.42 10.20
C PHE A 35 6.81 4.72 10.11
N VAL A 36 6.51 3.77 10.98
CA VAL A 36 5.23 3.03 11.00
C VAL A 36 4.01 3.96 11.10
N PRO A 37 3.93 4.96 12.01
CA PRO A 37 2.77 5.85 12.06
C PRO A 37 2.65 6.70 10.79
N ASN A 38 3.76 7.11 10.19
CA ASN A 38 3.76 7.88 8.94
C ASN A 38 3.27 7.02 7.76
N LEU A 39 3.70 5.77 7.66
CA LEU A 39 3.25 4.82 6.64
C LEU A 39 1.76 4.45 6.81
N SER A 40 1.32 4.23 8.05
CA SER A 40 -0.09 3.93 8.35
C SER A 40 -1.02 5.07 7.91
N LYS A 41 -0.64 6.33 8.20
CA LYS A 41 -1.38 7.52 7.75
C LYS A 41 -1.44 7.64 6.22
N GLN A 42 -0.32 7.39 5.53
CA GLN A 42 -0.30 7.41 4.06
C GLN A 42 -1.19 6.31 3.47
N LYS A 43 -1.17 5.10 4.04
CA LYS A 43 -2.04 4.01 3.61
C LYS A 43 -3.53 4.37 3.78
N ALA A 44 -3.90 4.95 4.91
CA ALA A 44 -5.27 5.41 5.16
C ALA A 44 -5.70 6.50 4.16
N ALA A 45 -4.84 7.50 3.91
CA ALA A 45 -5.12 8.55 2.94
C ALA A 45 -5.25 8.03 1.50
N VAL A 46 -4.47 7.02 1.12
CA VAL A 46 -4.58 6.36 -0.19
C VAL A 46 -5.89 5.57 -0.29
N ASP A 47 -6.30 4.85 0.76
CA ASP A 47 -7.57 4.13 0.80
C ASP A 47 -8.77 5.08 0.65
N GLU A 48 -8.76 6.20 1.38
CA GLU A 48 -9.79 7.24 1.29
C GLU A 48 -9.87 7.85 -0.11
N LYS A 49 -8.72 8.21 -0.71
CA LYS A 49 -8.66 8.70 -2.09
C LYS A 49 -9.15 7.65 -3.10
N GLY A 50 -8.84 6.38 -2.86
CA GLY A 50 -9.30 5.27 -3.68
C GLY A 50 -10.83 5.14 -3.64
N LYS A 51 -11.43 5.19 -2.44
CA LYS A 51 -12.89 5.18 -2.26
C LYS A 51 -13.54 6.38 -2.94
N ALA A 52 -13.00 7.59 -2.77
CA ALA A 52 -13.50 8.79 -3.43
C ALA A 52 -13.42 8.69 -4.96
N ALA A 53 -12.36 8.09 -5.52
CA ALA A 53 -12.26 7.84 -6.95
C ALA A 53 -13.32 6.86 -7.44
N VAL A 54 -13.60 5.80 -6.67
CA VAL A 54 -14.69 4.86 -6.99
C VAL A 54 -16.04 5.57 -7.00
N VAL A 55 -16.32 6.41 -6.00
CA VAL A 55 -17.55 7.22 -5.93
C VAL A 55 -17.69 8.08 -7.18
N LYS A 56 -16.64 8.80 -7.56
CA LYS A 56 -16.63 9.63 -8.76
C LYS A 56 -16.91 8.83 -10.03
N VAL A 57 -16.33 7.63 -10.16
CA VAL A 57 -16.59 6.76 -11.31
C VAL A 57 -18.05 6.36 -11.37
N VAL A 58 -18.65 5.95 -10.24
CA VAL A 58 -20.07 5.58 -10.17
C VAL A 58 -20.96 6.77 -10.53
N GLU A 59 -20.68 7.96 -9.98
CA GLU A 59 -21.42 9.18 -10.31
C GLU A 59 -21.32 9.54 -11.79
N SER A 60 -20.12 9.46 -12.39
CA SER A 60 -19.96 9.65 -13.84
C SER A 60 -20.73 8.62 -14.67
N GLN A 61 -20.81 7.36 -14.23
CA GLN A 61 -21.64 6.37 -14.93
C GLN A 61 -23.15 6.67 -14.78
N MET A 62 -23.57 7.20 -13.63
CA MET A 62 -24.96 7.64 -13.45
C MET A 62 -25.31 8.79 -14.39
N GLU A 63 -24.44 9.80 -14.47
CA GLU A 63 -24.61 10.94 -15.37
C GLU A 63 -24.67 10.50 -16.84
N LEU A 64 -23.76 9.60 -17.26
CA LEU A 64 -23.75 9.07 -18.62
C LEU A 64 -25.01 8.27 -18.96
N TYR A 65 -25.56 7.54 -18.00
CA TYR A 65 -26.82 6.82 -18.17
C TYR A 65 -27.99 7.80 -18.29
N GLU A 66 -28.05 8.81 -17.42
CA GLU A 66 -29.09 9.85 -17.43
C GLU A 66 -29.09 10.62 -18.76
N MET A 67 -27.92 10.90 -19.33
CA MET A 67 -27.80 11.51 -20.66
C MET A 67 -28.31 10.63 -21.80
N LYS A 68 -28.30 9.29 -21.65
CA LYS A 68 -28.69 8.35 -22.71
C LYS A 68 -30.16 7.95 -22.63
N GLU A 69 -30.64 7.72 -21.42
CA GLU A 69 -31.95 7.12 -21.14
C GLU A 69 -32.96 8.15 -20.61
N ASP A 70 -32.56 9.43 -20.51
CA ASP A 70 -33.36 10.56 -19.95
C ASP A 70 -33.92 10.26 -18.54
N ALA A 71 -33.28 9.32 -17.83
CA ALA A 71 -33.75 8.80 -16.56
C ALA A 71 -32.57 8.56 -15.62
N LYS A 72 -32.69 9.04 -14.39
CA LYS A 72 -31.67 8.82 -13.36
C LYS A 72 -31.62 7.34 -12.96
N PRO A 73 -30.49 6.64 -13.13
CA PRO A 73 -30.42 5.22 -12.80
C PRO A 73 -30.36 5.00 -11.29
N SER A 74 -30.90 3.86 -10.86
CA SER A 74 -30.55 3.25 -9.59
C SER A 74 -29.19 2.56 -9.68
N ILE A 75 -28.53 2.39 -8.53
CA ILE A 75 -27.26 1.66 -8.46
C ILE A 75 -27.41 0.22 -8.97
N GLN A 76 -28.55 -0.41 -8.72
CA GLN A 76 -28.82 -1.76 -9.22
C GLN A 76 -28.88 -1.81 -10.74
N GLN A 77 -29.51 -0.82 -11.39
CA GLN A 77 -29.54 -0.71 -12.85
C GLN A 77 -28.14 -0.50 -13.46
N LEU A 78 -27.24 0.20 -12.76
CA LEU A 78 -25.85 0.34 -13.20
C LEU A 78 -25.06 -0.97 -13.08
N VAL A 79 -25.34 -1.80 -12.08
CA VAL A 79 -24.73 -3.13 -11.92
C VAL A 79 -25.28 -4.09 -12.98
N ASP A 80 -26.60 -4.15 -13.12
CA ASP A 80 -27.29 -5.04 -14.06
C ASP A 80 -26.96 -4.67 -15.51
N GLY A 81 -26.79 -3.38 -15.80
CA GLY A 81 -26.34 -2.87 -17.10
C GLY A 81 -24.83 -3.01 -17.35
N GLY A 82 -24.07 -3.53 -16.39
CA GLY A 82 -22.62 -3.75 -16.52
C GLY A 82 -21.78 -2.46 -16.54
N TYR A 83 -22.35 -1.32 -16.16
CA TYR A 83 -21.65 -0.03 -16.10
C TYR A 83 -20.68 0.03 -14.91
N ILE A 84 -21.00 -0.66 -13.82
CA ILE A 84 -20.16 -0.76 -12.62
C ILE A 84 -20.14 -2.20 -12.09
N THR A 85 -19.08 -2.54 -11.37
CA THR A 85 -18.97 -3.84 -10.69
C THR A 85 -19.67 -3.83 -9.33
N GLN A 86 -20.06 -5.01 -8.83
CA GLN A 86 -20.63 -5.15 -7.48
C GLN A 86 -19.75 -4.51 -6.41
N LYS A 87 -18.43 -4.70 -6.50
CA LYS A 87 -17.46 -4.11 -5.56
C LYS A 87 -17.51 -2.57 -5.54
N GLN A 88 -17.72 -1.94 -6.69
CA GLN A 88 -17.85 -0.48 -6.77
C GLN A 88 -19.19 -0.01 -6.19
N ALA A 89 -20.27 -0.77 -6.40
CA ALA A 89 -21.57 -0.51 -5.78
C ALA A 89 -21.49 -0.61 -4.24
N ASP A 90 -20.82 -1.63 -3.71
CA ASP A 90 -20.63 -1.81 -2.26
C ASP A 90 -19.81 -0.65 -1.66
N THR A 91 -18.71 -0.28 -2.33
CA THR A 91 -17.87 0.85 -1.91
C THR A 91 -18.63 2.17 -1.92
N TYR A 92 -19.50 2.39 -2.93
CA TYR A 92 -20.35 3.57 -3.02
C TYR A 92 -21.42 3.61 -1.92
N ALA A 93 -22.02 2.46 -1.59
CA ALA A 93 -22.98 2.34 -0.50
C ALA A 93 -22.33 2.60 0.87
N GLU A 94 -21.12 2.10 1.11
CA GLU A 94 -20.33 2.39 2.31
C GLU A 94 -19.97 3.87 2.43
N ALA A 95 -19.63 4.53 1.32
CA ALA A 95 -19.28 5.95 1.31
C ALA A 95 -20.46 6.91 1.54
N LYS A 96 -21.70 6.46 1.29
CA LYS A 96 -22.94 7.22 1.51
C LYS A 96 -23.59 6.95 2.87
N LYS A 97 -23.04 6.03 3.66
CA LYS A 97 -23.53 5.65 4.99
C LYS A 97 -22.99 6.61 6.07
#